data_AF-A0A3R7Q4V0-F1
#
_entry.id   AF-A0A3R7Q4V0-F1
#
_cell.length_a   1.000
_cell.length_b   1.000
_cell.length_c   1.000
_cell.angle_alpha   90.00
_cell.angle_beta   90.00
_cell.angle_gamma   90.00
#
_symmetry.space_group_name_H-M   'P 1'
#
loop_
_entity.id
_entity.type
_entity.pdbx_description
1 polymer ?
#
loop_
_entity_poly.entity_id
_entity_poly.type
_entity_poly.pdbx_seq_one_letter_code
_entity_poly.pdbx_strand_id
1 'polypeptide(L)'
;MNSIGDGALKLGPSHSALFSFGKDFSIGEAFAISTEAHFTFSHLLPQSESLIRGTQHAVDSAFDVDIAYRDYTLQLSQPTYFQSGSLKLSRPHKRQADGSVLFRNDEVSLQSAARPLLLSLTHERGFSRLGLKVEKHAGRDTRIGFAWEQKF
;
A
#
# COMPACT_ATOMS: atom_id res chain seq x y z
N MET A 1 6.76 -1.04 35.82
CA MET A 1 6.32 -2.44 35.93
C MET A 1 7.53 -3.30 35.64
N ASN A 2 8.00 -4.09 36.61
CA ASN A 2 9.10 -5.03 36.43
C ASN A 2 8.48 -6.35 36.00
N SER A 3 8.76 -6.81 34.77
CA SER A 3 8.21 -8.04 34.22
C SER A 3 9.33 -9.06 33.96
N ILE A 4 9.22 -10.20 34.63
CA ILE A 4 9.97 -11.42 34.31
C ILE A 4 9.05 -12.20 33.36
N GLY A 5 9.22 -12.01 32.05
CA GLY A 5 8.39 -12.68 31.04
C GLY A 5 8.13 -11.90 29.74
N ASP A 6 8.28 -10.58 29.75
CA ASP A 6 8.01 -9.69 28.59
C ASP A 6 9.02 -9.80 27.43
N GLY A 7 9.89 -10.81 27.42
CA GLY A 7 11.05 -10.91 26.52
C GLY A 7 10.84 -11.69 25.22
N ALA A 8 9.69 -12.35 25.03
CA ALA A 8 9.53 -13.25 23.89
C ALA A 8 9.05 -12.51 22.63
N LEU A 9 9.61 -12.84 21.46
CA LEU A 9 9.02 -12.45 20.17
C LEU A 9 7.87 -13.40 19.86
N LYS A 10 6.68 -13.10 20.41
CA LYS A 10 5.45 -13.86 20.14
C LYS A 10 4.47 -13.00 19.35
N LEU A 11 3.83 -13.56 18.33
CA LEU A 11 2.75 -12.87 17.65
C LEU A 11 1.43 -13.27 18.31
N GLY A 12 0.61 -12.28 18.65
CA GLY A 12 -0.79 -12.53 18.96
C GLY A 12 -1.58 -12.87 17.70
N PRO A 13 -2.89 -13.14 17.81
CA PRO A 13 -3.73 -13.38 16.65
C PRO A 13 -3.67 -12.20 15.66
N SER A 14 -3.41 -12.52 14.40
CA SER A 14 -3.33 -11.55 13.31
C SER A 14 -4.52 -11.70 12.38
N HIS A 15 -5.15 -10.58 12.04
CA HIS A 15 -6.23 -10.51 11.07
C HIS A 15 -5.81 -9.60 9.91
N SER A 16 -6.00 -10.09 8.70
CA SER A 16 -5.81 -9.30 7.50
C SER A 16 -6.90 -9.64 6.50
N ALA A 17 -7.44 -8.62 5.86
CA ALA A 17 -8.48 -8.77 4.84
C ALA A 17 -8.14 -7.87 3.66
N LEU A 18 -8.35 -8.41 2.46
CA LEU A 18 -8.30 -7.66 1.21
C LEU A 18 -9.70 -7.75 0.58
N PHE A 19 -10.27 -6.59 0.30
CA PHE A 19 -11.50 -6.47 -0.47
C PHE A 19 -11.19 -5.74 -1.77
N SER A 20 -11.57 -6.36 -2.88
CA SER A 20 -11.38 -5.79 -4.21
C SER A 20 -12.72 -5.74 -4.92
N PHE A 21 -13.00 -4.62 -5.57
CA PHE A 21 -14.17 -4.43 -6.41
C PHE A 21 -13.70 -3.96 -7.78
N GLY A 22 -14.03 -4.72 -8.81
CA GLY A 22 -13.74 -4.40 -10.19
C GLY A 22 -15.03 -4.33 -10.99
N LYS A 23 -15.13 -3.39 -11.92
CA LYS A 23 -16.21 -3.37 -12.89
C LYS A 23 -15.76 -2.86 -14.25
N ASP A 24 -16.12 -3.66 -15.26
CA ASP A 24 -15.93 -3.35 -16.65
C ASP A 24 -17.25 -2.93 -17.29
N PHE A 25 -17.18 -1.91 -18.12
CA PHE A 25 -18.27 -1.38 -18.92
C PHE A 25 -17.81 -1.28 -20.37
N SER A 26 -18.59 -1.83 -21.30
CA SER A 26 -18.33 -1.66 -22.73
C SER A 26 -19.51 -0.92 -23.37
N ILE A 27 -19.20 0.13 -24.14
CA ILE A 27 -20.20 0.92 -24.86
C ILE A 27 -19.91 0.74 -26.36
N GLY A 28 -20.63 -0.20 -26.97
CA GLY A 28 -20.37 -0.63 -28.35
C GLY A 28 -19.03 -1.37 -28.48
N GLU A 29 -18.50 -1.43 -29.71
CA GLU A 29 -17.29 -2.20 -30.01
C GLU A 29 -15.99 -1.43 -29.72
N ALA A 30 -16.06 -0.10 -29.67
CA ALA A 30 -14.87 0.74 -29.68
C ALA A 30 -14.50 1.35 -28.34
N PHE A 31 -15.36 1.26 -27.32
CA PHE A 31 -15.18 1.96 -26.05
C PHE A 31 -15.37 1.02 -24.86
N ALA A 32 -14.37 0.96 -23.98
CA ALA A 32 -14.42 0.19 -22.74
C ALA A 32 -13.86 1.01 -21.57
N ILE A 33 -14.48 0.86 -20.41
CA ILE A 33 -14.01 1.42 -19.14
C ILE A 33 -13.85 0.27 -18.16
N SER A 34 -12.67 0.14 -17.57
CA SER A 34 -12.40 -0.75 -16.45
C SER A 34 -12.13 0.10 -15.20
N THR A 35 -12.72 -0.31 -14.08
CA THR A 35 -12.53 0.35 -12.79
C THR A 35 -12.18 -0.68 -11.76
N GLU A 36 -11.15 -0.44 -10.97
CA GLU A 36 -10.73 -1.31 -9.88
C GLU A 36 -10.54 -0.51 -8.60
N ALA A 37 -11.03 -1.04 -7.49
CA ALA A 37 -10.83 -0.50 -6.16
C ALA A 37 -10.35 -1.60 -5.22
N HIS A 38 -9.32 -1.31 -4.44
CA HIS A 38 -8.77 -2.21 -3.44
C HIS A 38 -8.81 -1.56 -2.07
N PHE A 39 -9.15 -2.35 -1.06
CA PHE A 39 -9.12 -1.98 0.34
C PHE A 39 -8.41 -3.08 1.12
N THR A 40 -7.36 -2.73 1.85
CA THR A 40 -6.76 -3.66 2.80
C THR A 40 -6.99 -3.21 4.22
N PHE A 41 -7.19 -4.19 5.09
CA PHE A 41 -7.24 -4.02 6.52
C PHE A 41 -6.24 -4.98 7.16
N SER A 42 -5.42 -4.49 8.08
CA SER A 42 -4.55 -5.35 8.89
C SER A 42 -4.54 -4.94 10.37
N HIS A 43 -4.58 -5.95 11.24
CA HIS A 43 -4.62 -5.79 12.68
C HIS A 43 -3.96 -6.98 13.38
N LEU A 44 -3.08 -6.70 14.34
CA LEU A 44 -2.45 -7.69 15.19
C LEU A 44 -2.86 -7.42 16.64
N LEU A 45 -3.46 -8.41 17.29
CA LEU A 45 -3.82 -8.33 18.69
C LEU A 45 -2.58 -8.45 19.59
N PRO A 46 -2.55 -7.75 20.74
CA PRO A 46 -1.46 -7.84 21.70
C PRO A 46 -1.40 -9.24 22.34
N GLN A 47 -0.16 -9.70 22.60
CA GLN A 47 0.12 -10.90 23.40
C GLN A 47 0.82 -10.47 24.70
N SER A 48 0.33 -10.93 25.85
CA SER A 48 0.78 -10.48 27.18
C SER A 48 2.29 -10.65 27.42
N GLU A 49 2.88 -11.75 26.95
CA GLU A 49 4.31 -12.07 27.11
C GLU A 49 5.19 -11.61 25.93
N SER A 50 4.65 -10.79 25.03
CA SER A 50 5.37 -10.42 23.81
C SER A 50 5.99 -9.04 23.84
N LEU A 51 7.18 -8.94 23.23
CA LEU A 51 7.78 -7.69 22.79
C LEU A 51 6.92 -6.96 21.74
N ILE A 52 6.07 -7.69 21.02
CA ILE A 52 5.11 -7.14 20.05
C ILE A 52 3.77 -6.96 20.76
N ARG A 53 3.40 -5.70 20.98
CA ARG A 53 2.17 -5.28 21.70
C ARG A 53 0.99 -5.07 20.75
N GLY A 54 1.00 -5.72 19.59
CA GLY A 54 -0.02 -5.59 18.57
C GLY A 54 0.18 -4.38 17.65
N THR A 55 -0.84 -4.07 16.84
CA THR A 55 -0.83 -2.94 15.93
C THR A 55 -2.02 -2.02 16.13
N GLN A 56 -1.84 -0.73 15.84
CA GLN A 56 -2.97 0.11 15.47
C GLN A 56 -3.48 -0.35 14.10
N HIS A 57 -4.80 -0.40 13.93
CA HIS A 57 -5.43 -0.79 12.66
C HIS A 57 -4.80 -0.08 11.48
N ALA A 58 -4.34 -0.87 10.50
CA ALA A 58 -3.85 -0.35 9.24
C ALA A 58 -4.91 -0.52 8.16
N VAL A 59 -5.26 0.60 7.52
CA VAL A 59 -6.22 0.65 6.42
C VAL A 59 -5.56 1.38 5.26
N ASP A 60 -5.56 0.72 4.11
CA ASP A 60 -5.21 1.37 2.84
C ASP A 60 -6.26 1.16 1.77
N SER A 61 -6.27 2.08 0.81
CA SER A 61 -7.09 1.97 -0.39
C SER A 61 -6.36 2.44 -1.63
N ALA A 62 -6.70 1.81 -2.75
CA ALA A 62 -6.23 2.16 -4.09
C ALA A 62 -7.40 2.09 -5.08
N PHE A 63 -7.32 2.90 -6.13
CA PHE A 63 -8.33 2.96 -7.19
C PHE A 63 -7.63 3.21 -8.52
N ASP A 64 -8.06 2.47 -9.52
CA ASP A 64 -7.53 2.50 -10.86
C ASP A 64 -8.71 2.59 -11.84
N VAL A 65 -8.54 3.40 -12.89
CA VAL A 65 -9.48 3.54 -13.99
C VAL A 65 -8.72 3.44 -15.30
N ASP A 66 -9.15 2.53 -16.15
CA ASP A 66 -8.65 2.38 -17.50
C ASP A 66 -9.78 2.66 -18.49
N ILE A 67 -9.52 3.49 -19.49
CA ILE A 67 -10.46 3.82 -20.56
C ILE A 67 -9.79 3.48 -21.88
N ALA A 68 -10.32 2.49 -22.58
CA ALA A 68 -9.91 2.13 -23.92
C ALA A 68 -10.87 2.70 -24.95
N TYR A 69 -10.33 3.38 -25.96
CA TYR A 69 -11.08 3.85 -27.12
C TYR A 69 -10.31 3.60 -28.41
N ARG A 70 -10.77 2.64 -29.22
CA ARG A 70 -10.06 2.19 -30.44
C ARG A 70 -8.59 1.84 -30.13
N ASP A 71 -7.66 2.56 -30.75
CA ASP A 71 -6.22 2.42 -30.62
C ASP A 71 -5.65 3.15 -29.37
N TYR A 72 -6.50 3.84 -28.58
CA TYR A 72 -6.07 4.62 -27.42
C TYR A 72 -6.42 3.93 -26.10
N THR A 73 -5.54 4.07 -25.11
CA THR A 73 -5.78 3.67 -23.73
C THR A 73 -5.35 4.77 -22.79
N LEU A 74 -6.28 5.26 -21.97
CA LEU A 74 -6.03 6.20 -20.89
C LEU A 74 -6.10 5.45 -19.56
N GLN A 75 -5.05 5.53 -18.76
CA GLN A 75 -4.99 4.96 -17.42
C GLN A 75 -4.85 6.07 -16.39
N LEU A 76 -5.63 5.98 -15.33
CA LEU A 76 -5.57 6.84 -14.15
C LEU A 76 -5.49 5.97 -12.90
N SER A 77 -4.38 6.04 -12.17
CA SER A 77 -4.24 5.40 -10.85
C SER A 77 -4.17 6.47 -9.78
N GLN A 78 -5.04 6.39 -8.77
CA GLN A 78 -4.94 7.26 -7.61
C GLN A 78 -3.76 6.85 -6.71
N PRO A 79 -3.15 7.79 -5.98
CA PRO A 79 -2.23 7.45 -4.91
C PRO A 79 -2.88 6.54 -3.88
N THR A 80 -2.12 5.59 -3.35
CA THR A 80 -2.61 4.78 -2.22
C THR A 80 -2.87 5.70 -1.04
N TYR A 81 -4.12 5.72 -0.56
CA TYR A 81 -4.46 6.37 0.69
C TYR A 81 -4.16 5.42 1.84
N PHE A 82 -3.51 5.92 2.89
CA PHE A 82 -3.19 5.16 4.10
C PHE A 82 -3.63 5.96 5.32
N GLN A 83 -4.61 5.46 6.07
CA GLN A 83 -5.28 6.26 7.10
C GLN A 83 -4.51 6.29 8.43
N SER A 84 -3.88 5.18 8.82
CA SER A 84 -3.04 5.06 10.01
C SER A 84 -2.55 3.62 10.10
N GLY A 85 -1.51 3.33 10.88
CA GLY A 85 -1.10 1.97 11.21
C GLY A 85 0.28 2.00 11.84
N SER A 86 0.41 1.48 13.06
CA SER A 86 1.69 1.41 13.76
C SER A 86 1.82 0.08 14.46
N LEU A 87 3.04 -0.46 14.48
CA LEU A 87 3.42 -1.60 15.28
C LEU A 87 3.85 -1.11 16.65
N LYS A 88 3.17 -1.59 17.69
CA LYS A 88 3.49 -1.26 19.08
C LYS A 88 4.52 -2.27 19.57
N LEU A 89 5.65 -1.78 20.04
CA LEU A 89 6.76 -2.58 20.52
C LEU A 89 7.07 -2.24 21.97
N SER A 90 7.46 -3.26 22.73
CA SER A 90 8.02 -3.13 24.07
C SER A 90 9.51 -3.45 23.96
N ARG A 91 10.36 -2.45 23.85
CA ARG A 91 11.80 -2.64 23.66
C ARG A 91 12.53 -2.67 25.00
N PRO A 92 13.39 -3.66 25.27
CA PRO A 92 14.27 -3.63 26.44
C PRO A 92 15.18 -2.39 26.37
N HIS A 93 15.27 -1.62 27.46
CA HIS A 93 16.07 -0.38 27.47
C HIS A 93 17.06 -0.27 28.62
N LYS A 94 16.78 -0.85 29.79
CA LYS A 94 17.70 -0.77 30.94
C LYS A 94 17.62 -2.01 31.83
N ARG A 95 18.77 -2.56 32.23
CA ARG A 95 18.86 -3.61 33.24
C ARG A 95 18.97 -3.00 34.64
N GLN A 96 18.24 -3.54 35.61
CA GLN A 96 18.28 -3.15 37.01
C GLN A 96 19.23 -4.05 37.81
N ALA A 97 19.62 -3.57 39.00
CA ALA A 97 20.57 -4.27 39.88
C ALA A 97 20.01 -5.59 40.44
N ASP A 98 18.68 -5.72 40.53
CA ASP A 98 17.98 -6.94 40.91
C ASP A 98 17.89 -7.98 39.78
N GLY A 99 18.48 -7.69 38.62
CA GLY A 99 18.46 -8.56 37.44
C GLY A 99 17.25 -8.36 36.52
N SER A 100 16.27 -7.53 36.91
CA SER A 100 15.11 -7.24 36.07
C SER A 100 15.47 -6.30 34.89
N VAL A 101 14.60 -6.26 33.88
CA VAL A 101 14.77 -5.43 32.68
C VAL A 101 13.58 -4.48 32.54
N LEU A 102 13.88 -3.20 32.38
CA LEU A 102 12.91 -2.16 32.07
C LEU A 102 12.70 -2.09 30.56
N PHE A 103 11.44 -2.03 30.19
CA PHE A 103 10.98 -1.90 28.81
C PHE A 103 10.44 -0.51 28.55
N ARG A 104 10.63 -0.03 27.32
CA ARG A 104 10.03 1.20 26.80
C ARG A 104 9.04 0.85 25.69
N ASN A 105 7.92 1.56 25.66
CA ASN A 105 6.97 1.44 24.58
C ASN A 105 7.40 2.33 23.42
N ASP A 106 7.44 1.75 22.23
CA ASP A 106 7.74 2.44 20.99
C ASP A 106 6.70 2.08 19.93
N GLU A 107 6.52 2.99 18.98
CA GLU A 107 5.62 2.78 17.84
C GLU A 107 6.42 2.94 16.55
N VAL A 108 6.24 1.98 15.64
CA VAL A 108 6.86 2.00 14.32
C VAL A 108 5.75 2.10 13.28
N SER A 109 5.81 3.09 12.40
CA SER A 109 4.81 3.22 11.33
C SER A 109 4.81 1.97 10.44
N LEU A 110 3.62 1.48 10.13
CA LEU A 110 3.37 0.41 9.16
C LEU A 110 3.00 0.96 7.78
N GLN A 111 3.12 2.27 7.58
CA GLN A 111 2.82 2.90 6.31
C GLN A 111 3.69 2.31 5.20
N SER A 112 3.02 1.70 4.22
CA SER A 112 3.67 1.22 3.00
C SER A 112 4.06 2.40 2.10
N ALA A 113 4.98 2.15 1.16
CA ALA A 113 5.31 3.15 0.15
C ALA A 113 4.06 3.42 -0.70
N ALA A 114 3.53 4.64 -0.62
CA ALA A 114 2.33 5.02 -1.36
C ALA A 114 2.59 4.93 -2.88
N ARG A 115 1.66 4.29 -3.61
CA ARG A 115 1.66 4.36 -5.09
C ARG A 115 1.57 5.82 -5.51
N PRO A 116 2.27 6.25 -6.57
CA PRO A 116 2.12 7.59 -7.11
C PRO A 116 0.73 7.78 -7.74
N LEU A 117 0.31 9.03 -7.88
CA LEU A 117 -0.72 9.38 -8.87
C LEU A 117 -0.12 9.09 -10.24
N LEU A 118 -0.82 8.32 -11.06
CA LEU A 118 -0.41 7.98 -12.41
C LEU A 118 -1.48 8.44 -13.40
N LEU A 119 -1.05 9.14 -14.44
CA LEU A 119 -1.83 9.37 -15.65
C LEU A 119 -1.01 8.86 -16.83
N SER A 120 -1.57 7.96 -17.64
CA SER A 120 -0.90 7.42 -18.81
C SER A 120 -1.82 7.43 -20.01
N LEU A 121 -1.34 7.90 -21.15
CA LEU A 121 -2.02 7.81 -22.44
C LEU A 121 -1.16 7.00 -23.38
N THR A 122 -1.69 5.89 -23.85
CA THR A 122 -1.07 5.04 -24.87
C THR A 122 -1.88 5.11 -26.15
N HIS A 123 -1.19 5.12 -27.30
CA HIS A 123 -1.76 4.87 -28.61
C HIS A 123 -1.02 3.70 -29.25
N GLU A 124 -1.74 2.62 -29.57
CA GLU A 124 -1.20 1.42 -30.21
C GLU A 124 -1.89 1.20 -31.55
N ARG A 125 -1.11 1.24 -32.64
CA ARG A 125 -1.62 1.02 -33.99
C ARG A 125 -0.66 0.15 -34.78
N GLY A 126 -1.15 -1.01 -35.23
CA GLY A 126 -0.35 -1.99 -35.96
C GLY A 126 0.85 -2.46 -35.13
N PHE A 127 2.06 -2.21 -35.62
CA PHE A 127 3.31 -2.58 -34.93
C PHE A 127 3.92 -1.46 -34.10
N SER A 128 3.24 -0.31 -33.97
CA SER A 128 3.77 0.86 -33.26
C SER A 128 2.96 1.18 -32.01
N ARG A 129 3.66 1.52 -30.93
CA ARG A 129 3.08 1.98 -29.67
C ARG A 129 3.75 3.28 -29.24
N LEU A 130 2.94 4.29 -28.95
CA LEU A 130 3.37 5.58 -28.40
C LEU A 130 2.74 5.75 -27.02
N GLY A 131 3.52 6.22 -26.05
CA GLY A 131 3.06 6.40 -24.68
C GLY A 131 3.52 7.74 -24.09
N LEU A 132 2.61 8.42 -23.41
CA LEU A 132 2.88 9.54 -22.52
C LEU A 132 2.50 9.10 -21.11
N LYS A 133 3.39 9.32 -20.14
CA LYS A 133 3.18 8.97 -18.73
C LYS A 133 3.50 10.16 -17.85
N VAL A 134 2.61 10.47 -16.91
CA VAL A 134 2.80 11.50 -15.88
C VAL A 134 2.65 10.85 -14.51
N GLU A 135 3.63 11.06 -13.64
CA GLU A 135 3.70 10.41 -12.33
C GLU A 135 3.95 11.46 -11.24
N LYS A 136 3.19 11.41 -10.15
CA LYS A 136 3.41 12.27 -8.98
C LYS A 136 3.48 11.46 -7.69
N HIS A 137 4.62 11.53 -7.02
CA HIS A 137 4.78 11.02 -5.66
C HIS A 137 4.60 12.13 -4.64
N ALA A 138 4.05 11.80 -3.46
CA ALA A 138 3.96 12.74 -2.34
C ALA A 138 5.37 13.25 -1.96
N GLY A 139 5.51 14.58 -1.83
CA GLY A 139 6.77 15.22 -1.45
C GLY A 139 7.90 15.15 -2.50
N ARG A 140 7.61 14.78 -3.75
CA ARG A 140 8.61 14.75 -4.85
C ARG A 140 8.10 15.51 -6.08
N ASP A 141 9.01 15.82 -6.99
CA ASP A 141 8.69 16.45 -8.27
C ASP A 141 7.86 15.54 -9.18
N THR A 142 7.08 16.18 -10.06
CA THR A 142 6.29 15.49 -11.08
C THR A 142 7.23 14.94 -12.14
N ARG A 143 7.06 13.67 -12.53
CA ARG A 143 7.83 13.04 -13.61
C ARG A 143 6.96 12.91 -14.85
N ILE A 144 7.52 13.26 -16.00
CA ILE A 144 6.88 13.11 -17.30
C ILE A 144 7.78 12.22 -18.15
N GLY A 145 7.23 11.16 -18.70
CA GLY A 145 7.92 10.19 -19.54
C GLY A 145 7.23 10.06 -20.89
N PHE A 146 8.03 9.92 -21.94
CA PHE A 146 7.59 9.60 -23.28
C PHE A 146 8.22 8.27 -23.70
N ALA A 147 7.44 7.40 -24.31
CA ALA A 147 7.89 6.11 -24.80
C ALA A 147 7.41 5.89 -26.23
N TRP A 148 8.26 5.26 -27.03
CA TRP A 148 7.92 4.77 -28.35
C TRP A 148 8.50 3.37 -28.49
N GLU A 149 7.68 2.45 -28.98
CA GLU A 149 8.03 1.07 -29.23
C GLU A 149 7.57 0.70 -30.64
N GLN A 150 8.43 -0.01 -31.37
CA GLN A 150 8.11 -0.60 -32.66
C GLN A 150 8.41 -2.09 -32.58
N LYS A 151 7.39 -2.93 -32.73
CA LYS A 151 7.51 -4.39 -32.76
C LYS A 151 7.98 -4.81 -34.17
N PHE A 152 8.98 -5.69 -34.23
CA PHE A 152 9.53 -6.24 -35.47
C PHE A 152 9.01 -7.66 -35.72
#